data_AF-A0AAD7JF59-F1
#
_entry.id   AF-A0AAD7JF59-F1
#
_cell.length_a   1.000
_cell.length_b   1.000
_cell.length_c   1.000
_cell.angle_alpha   90.00
_cell.angle_beta   90.00
_cell.angle_gamma   90.00
#
_symmetry.space_group_name_H-M   'P 1'
#
loop_
_entity.id
_entity.type
_entity.pdbx_description
1 polymer ?
#
loop_
_entity_poly.entity_id
_entity_poly.type
_entity_poly.pdbx_seq_one_letter_code
_entity_poly.pdbx_strand_id
1 'polypeptide(L)'
;HPEIIKEVISQLADLRSAGAPLSLATVRCIIIAIIHDQAPEIFEQRFKDGSHFQVSDSFCRKFLDKTLAWSMRAGTNAAQKLPANA
;
A
#
# COMPACT_ATOMS: atom_id res chain seq x y z
N HIS A 1 -2.03 -5.50 16.48
CA HIS A 1 -0.99 -6.19 15.70
C HIS A 1 0.22 -5.29 15.40
N PRO A 2 0.97 -4.83 16.41
CA PRO A 2 2.21 -4.07 16.20
C PRO A 2 3.29 -4.85 15.43
N GLU A 3 3.34 -6.17 15.57
CA GLU A 3 4.22 -7.09 14.86
C GLU A 3 4.01 -7.06 13.35
N ILE A 4 2.76 -7.17 12.90
CA ILE A 4 2.39 -7.06 11.48
C ILE A 4 2.80 -5.70 10.90
N ILE A 5 2.56 -4.62 11.64
CA ILE A 5 2.90 -3.26 11.19
C ILE A 5 4.42 -3.13 11.00
N LYS A 6 5.23 -3.67 11.92
CA LYS A 6 6.69 -3.64 11.82
C LYS A 6 7.18 -4.41 10.59
N GLU A 7 6.63 -5.58 10.33
CA GLU A 7 7.00 -6.40 9.17
C GLU A 7 6.66 -5.71 7.86
N VAL A 8 5.44 -5.14 7.75
CA VAL A 8 5.02 -4.35 6.58
C VAL A 8 5.99 -3.17 6.36
N ILE A 9 6.32 -2.43 7.42
CA ILE A 9 7.23 -1.29 7.32
C ILE A 9 8.62 -1.74 6.85
N SER A 10 9.13 -2.86 7.39
CA SER A 10 10.44 -3.40 7.00
C SER A 10 10.48 -3.72 5.51
N GLN A 11 9.51 -4.50 5.00
CA GLN A 11 9.49 -4.88 3.58
C GLN A 11 9.35 -3.68 2.65
N LEU A 12 8.53 -2.69 3.01
CA LEU A 12 8.39 -1.46 2.23
C LEU A 12 9.68 -0.62 2.23
N ALA A 13 10.39 -0.56 3.35
CA ALA A 13 11.67 0.12 3.46
C ALA A 13 12.75 -0.58 2.62
N ASP A 14 12.80 -1.92 2.66
CA ASP A 14 13.75 -2.73 1.89
C ASP A 14 13.55 -2.52 0.39
N LEU A 15 12.31 -2.61 -0.09
CA LEU A 15 11.98 -2.35 -1.50
C LEU A 15 12.37 -0.94 -1.95
N ARG A 16 12.12 0.07 -1.10
CA ARG A 16 12.52 1.44 -1.41
C ARG A 16 14.04 1.59 -1.45
N SER A 17 14.76 0.96 -0.52
CA SER A 17 16.23 1.00 -0.48
C SER A 17 16.86 0.33 -1.69
N ALA A 18 16.21 -0.71 -2.22
CA ALA A 18 16.59 -1.39 -3.46
C ALA A 18 16.25 -0.59 -4.73
N GLY A 19 15.63 0.58 -4.61
CA GLY A 19 15.21 1.42 -5.74
C GLY A 19 13.98 0.89 -6.49
N ALA A 20 13.26 -0.08 -5.93
CA ALA A 20 12.06 -0.62 -6.55
C ALA A 20 10.90 0.40 -6.50
N PRO A 21 10.12 0.56 -7.58
CA PRO A 21 8.98 1.46 -7.58
C PRO A 21 7.87 0.93 -6.66
N LEU A 22 7.48 1.74 -5.68
CA LEU A 22 6.36 1.43 -4.80
C LEU A 22 5.08 2.01 -5.39
N SER A 23 4.22 1.13 -5.93
CA SER A 23 2.86 1.48 -6.33
C SER A 23 1.87 1.17 -5.20
N LEU A 24 0.66 1.77 -5.23
CA LEU A 24 -0.39 1.41 -4.26
C LEU A 24 -0.79 -0.07 -4.35
N ALA A 25 -0.72 -0.66 -5.55
CA ALA A 25 -0.97 -2.09 -5.73
C ALA A 25 0.09 -2.93 -5.00
N THR A 26 1.38 -2.58 -5.14
CA THR A 26 2.48 -3.25 -4.45
C THR A 26 2.32 -3.17 -2.93
N VAL A 27 2.04 -1.97 -2.41
CA VAL A 27 1.83 -1.73 -0.98
C VAL A 27 0.65 -2.57 -0.46
N ARG A 28 -0.46 -2.57 -1.19
CA ARG A 28 -1.65 -3.36 -0.86
C ARG A 28 -1.35 -4.86 -0.84
N CYS A 29 -0.65 -5.37 -1.85
CA CYS A 29 -0.28 -6.79 -1.91
C CYS A 29 0.59 -7.19 -0.72
N ILE A 30 1.56 -6.37 -0.33
CA ILE A 30 2.44 -6.65 0.82
C ILE A 30 1.62 -6.70 2.12
N ILE A 31 0.77 -5.72 2.35
CA ILE A 31 -0.10 -5.68 3.54
C ILE A 31 -1.01 -6.91 3.59
N ILE A 32 -1.65 -7.25 2.47
CA ILE A 32 -2.54 -8.42 2.39
C ILE A 32 -1.76 -9.71 2.65
N ALA A 33 -0.60 -9.89 2.01
CA ALA A 33 0.20 -11.09 2.16
C ALA A 33 0.63 -11.32 3.61
N ILE A 34 1.14 -10.27 4.29
CA ILE A 34 1.59 -10.38 5.67
C ILE A 34 0.41 -10.63 6.62
N ILE A 35 -0.73 -9.93 6.42
CA ILE A 35 -1.92 -10.18 7.24
C ILE A 35 -2.45 -11.61 7.02
N HIS A 36 -2.50 -12.09 5.78
CA HIS A 36 -2.99 -13.43 5.48
C HIS A 36 -2.09 -14.52 6.08
N ASP A 37 -0.78 -14.29 6.16
CA ASP A 37 0.17 -15.25 6.74
C ASP A 37 0.13 -15.25 8.28
N GLN A 38 0.03 -14.08 8.90
CA GLN A 38 0.21 -13.95 10.35
C GLN A 38 -1.09 -13.81 11.15
N ALA A 39 -2.14 -13.26 10.54
CA ALA A 39 -3.41 -12.97 11.20
C ALA A 39 -4.59 -12.97 10.20
N PRO A 40 -4.88 -14.12 9.55
CA PRO A 40 -5.98 -14.22 8.58
C PRO A 40 -7.35 -13.86 9.19
N GLU A 41 -7.52 -14.01 10.49
CA GLU A 41 -8.74 -13.67 11.23
C GLU A 41 -9.13 -12.19 11.10
N ILE A 42 -8.19 -11.30 10.77
CA ILE A 42 -8.46 -9.89 10.51
C ILE A 42 -9.40 -9.73 9.31
N PHE A 43 -9.27 -10.58 8.29
CA PHE A 43 -10.15 -10.55 7.12
C PHE A 43 -11.51 -11.22 7.38
N GLU A 44 -11.56 -12.14 8.33
CA GLU A 44 -12.79 -12.85 8.72
C GLU A 44 -13.64 -12.05 9.71
N GLN A 45 -13.02 -11.07 10.39
CA GLN A 45 -13.72 -10.23 11.35
C GLN A 45 -14.80 -9.38 10.65
N ARG A 46 -16.04 -9.56 11.10
CA ARG A 46 -17.20 -8.80 10.63
C ARG A 46 -17.47 -7.61 11.54
N PHE A 47 -17.57 -6.42 10.94
CA PHE A 47 -17.95 -5.20 11.65
C PHE A 47 -19.46 -5.16 11.93
N LYS A 48 -19.90 -4.22 12.77
CA LYS A 48 -21.31 -4.05 13.17
C LYS A 48 -22.25 -3.79 11.99
N ASP A 49 -21.73 -3.20 10.92
CA ASP A 49 -22.44 -2.93 9.67
C ASP A 49 -22.45 -4.13 8.71
N GLY A 50 -21.83 -5.24 9.10
CA GLY A 50 -21.75 -6.45 8.31
C GLY A 50 -20.60 -6.49 7.30
N SER A 51 -19.78 -5.44 7.20
CA SER A 51 -18.61 -5.38 6.33
C SER A 51 -17.41 -6.15 6.92
N HIS A 52 -16.41 -6.43 6.09
CA HIS A 52 -15.12 -7.01 6.51
C HIS A 52 -14.00 -6.01 6.32
N PHE A 53 -12.87 -6.23 7.00
CA PHE A 53 -11.68 -5.42 6.78
C PHE A 53 -11.20 -5.59 5.33
N GLN A 54 -10.93 -4.46 4.68
CA GLN A 54 -10.38 -4.43 3.34
C GLN A 54 -9.19 -3.48 3.30
N VAL A 55 -8.10 -3.96 2.70
CA VAL A 55 -6.92 -3.16 2.39
C VAL A 55 -7.24 -2.34 1.14
N SER A 56 -8.04 -1.29 1.30
CA SER A 56 -8.39 -0.36 0.22
C SER A 56 -7.23 0.60 -0.11
N ASP A 57 -7.28 1.24 -1.27
CA ASP A 57 -6.28 2.26 -1.64
C ASP A 57 -6.28 3.44 -0.66
N SER A 58 -7.43 3.81 -0.10
CA SER A 58 -7.52 4.87 0.92
C SER A 58 -6.90 4.44 2.23
N PHE A 59 -7.05 3.17 2.62
CA PHE A 59 -6.33 2.58 3.75
C PHE A 59 -4.83 2.61 3.51
N CYS A 60 -4.36 2.15 2.34
CA CYS A 60 -2.92 2.14 2.01
C CYS A 60 -2.31 3.54 2.08
N ARG A 61 -2.97 4.55 1.49
CA ARG A 61 -2.51 5.95 1.58
C ARG A 61 -2.41 6.43 3.03
N LYS A 62 -3.45 6.19 3.84
CA LYS A 62 -3.46 6.56 5.26
C LYS A 62 -2.41 5.81 6.06
N PHE A 63 -2.17 4.54 5.74
CA PHE A 63 -1.16 3.72 6.39
C PHE A 63 0.23 4.31 6.15
N LEU A 64 0.60 4.51 4.87
CA LEU A 64 1.89 5.08 4.48
C LEU A 64 2.14 6.47 5.09
N ASP A 65 1.12 7.32 5.09
CA ASP A 65 1.21 8.65 5.68
C ASP A 65 1.42 8.59 7.18
N LYS A 66 0.64 7.78 7.91
CA LYS A 66 0.73 7.71 9.38
C LYS A 66 1.94 6.96 9.90
N THR A 67 2.40 5.91 9.21
CA THR A 67 3.49 5.05 9.72
C THR A 67 4.86 5.47 9.22
N LEU A 68 4.94 6.01 8.01
CA LEU A 68 6.20 6.31 7.33
C LEU A 68 6.34 7.78 6.94
N ALA A 69 5.29 8.60 7.10
CA ALA A 69 5.21 9.96 6.56
C ALA A 69 5.44 10.01 5.04
N TRP A 70 5.02 8.95 4.33
CA TRP A 70 5.18 8.84 2.88
C TRP A 70 3.90 9.23 2.16
N SER A 71 4.02 10.19 1.24
CA SER A 71 2.95 10.51 0.28
C SER A 71 3.22 9.82 -1.06
N MET A 72 2.21 9.10 -1.55
CA MET A 72 2.26 8.53 -2.90
C MET A 72 2.10 9.64 -3.92
N ARG A 73 3.11 9.85 -4.76
CA ARG A 73 3.04 10.82 -5.85
C ARG A 73 2.33 10.19 -7.04
N ALA A 74 1.30 10.87 -7.55
CA ALA A 74 0.73 10.51 -8.84
C ALA A 74 1.79 10.74 -9.92
N GLY A 75 1.98 9.77 -10.82
CA GLY A 75 2.82 9.98 -11.99
C GLY A 75 2.32 11.20 -12.76
N THR A 76 3.20 12.14 -13.07
CA THR A 76 2.87 13.30 -13.90
C THR A 76 2.68 12.83 -15.34
N ASN A 77 1.44 12.77 -15.83
CA ASN A 77 1.11 12.49 -17.24
C ASN A 77 1.53 13.65 -18.20
N ALA A 78 2.60 14.36 -17.89
CA ALA A 78 3.01 15.57 -18.61
C ALA A 78 3.85 15.30 -19.87
N ALA A 79 4.20 14.05 -20.16
CA ALA A 79 5.09 13.69 -21.28
C ALA A 79 4.37 13.38 -22.61
N GLN A 80 3.04 13.42 -22.69
CA GLN A 80 2.29 13.13 -23.92
C GLN A 80 2.02 14.35 -24.82
N LYS A 81 2.97 15.27 -24.96
CA LYS A 81 2.92 16.24 -26.07
C LYS A 81 3.86 15.76 -27.19
N LEU A 82 3.29 15.03 -28.14
CA LEU A 82 3.89 14.86 -29.45
C LEU A 82 3.92 16.24 -30.13
N PRO A 83 5.07 16.70 -30.69
CA PRO A 83 5.07 17.91 -31.47
C PRO A 83 4.20 17.70 -32.71
N ALA A 84 3.21 18.57 -32.91
CA ALA A 84 2.49 18.65 -34.17
C ALA A 84 3.46 19.21 -35.21
N ASN A 85 3.97 18.34 -36.09
CA ASN A 85 4.22 18.58 -37.52
C ASN A 85 5.13 17.46 -38.07
N ALA A 86 4.55 16.60 -38.92
CA ALA A 86 5.24 15.81 -39.92
C ALA A 86 4.65 16.19 -41.29
#